data_AF-A0A928EY73-F1
#
_entry.id   AF-A0A928EY73-F1
#
_cell.length_a   1.000
_cell.length_b   1.000
_cell.length_c   1.000
_cell.angle_alpha   90.00
_cell.angle_beta   90.00
_cell.angle_gamma   90.00
#
_symmetry.space_group_name_H-M   'P 1'
#
loop_
_entity.id
_entity.type
_entity.pdbx_description
1 polymer ?
#
loop_
_entity_poly.entity_id
_entity_poly.type
_entity_poly.pdbx_seq_one_letter_code
_entity_poly.pdbx_strand_id
1 'polypeptide(L)'
;MKIERIGDIKTVMSNEGSRHNYFGWPTACRLQNGKIAAVASGFRQDHVCPFGKTVIAYSEDEGETFTAPAPVIDTVLDDRDGGIAVFGDSGVIVTSFNNSIAFQRDYAEKYTQNKYALAYLDTLTEEEEGAVLGATYRISHDCGVTFGPLHISPVTSPH
;
A
#
# COMPACT_ATOMS: atom_id res chain seq x y z
N MET A 1 -26.93 5.33 14.30
CA MET A 1 -26.14 6.34 13.56
C MET A 1 -26.40 6.12 12.09
N LYS A 2 -26.99 7.10 11.38
CA LYS A 2 -27.21 7.02 9.94
C LYS A 2 -26.03 7.73 9.28
N ILE A 3 -25.25 7.03 8.47
CA ILE A 3 -24.16 7.64 7.71
C ILE A 3 -24.80 8.32 6.50
N GLU A 4 -24.61 9.62 6.35
CA GLU A 4 -25.12 10.41 5.23
C GLU A 4 -23.96 10.78 4.30
N ARG A 5 -24.16 10.55 3.00
CA ARG A 5 -23.20 10.92 1.96
C ARG A 5 -23.33 12.42 1.69
N ILE A 6 -22.24 13.16 1.87
CA ILE A 6 -22.20 14.63 1.80
C ILE A 6 -21.75 15.20 0.43
N GLY A 7 -21.44 14.35 -0.54
CA GLY A 7 -20.94 14.76 -1.86
C GLY A 7 -20.86 13.59 -2.84
N ASP A 8 -20.30 13.80 -4.03
CA ASP A 8 -20.21 12.74 -5.04
C ASP A 8 -19.11 11.71 -4.76
N ILE A 9 -19.33 10.45 -5.18
CA ILE A 9 -18.30 9.42 -5.15
C ILE A 9 -17.28 9.76 -6.22
N LYS A 10 -16.02 9.85 -5.80
CA LYS A 10 -14.87 10.10 -6.67
C LYS A 10 -13.87 8.95 -6.55
N THR A 11 -13.15 8.72 -7.63
CA THR A 11 -12.04 7.77 -7.67
C THR A 11 -10.75 8.50 -7.30
N VAL A 12 -10.07 8.02 -6.26
CA VAL A 12 -8.79 8.59 -5.79
C VAL A 12 -7.60 7.93 -6.50
N MET A 13 -7.61 6.60 -6.61
CA MET A 13 -6.57 5.82 -7.26
C MET A 13 -7.22 4.80 -8.20
N SER A 14 -6.68 4.67 -9.41
CA SER A 14 -7.08 3.64 -10.37
C SER A 14 -5.93 3.27 -11.30
N ASN A 15 -6.06 2.11 -11.93
CA ASN A 15 -5.19 1.64 -13.00
C ASN A 15 -6.05 0.88 -14.02
N GLU A 16 -6.97 1.60 -14.64
CA GLU A 16 -8.02 1.02 -15.49
C GLU A 16 -7.44 0.27 -16.69
N GLY A 17 -8.07 -0.85 -17.06
CA GLY A 17 -7.62 -1.70 -18.17
C GLY A 17 -6.39 -2.58 -17.88
N SER A 18 -5.72 -2.39 -16.73
CA SER A 18 -4.62 -3.24 -16.29
C SER A 18 -5.11 -4.48 -15.55
N ARG A 19 -4.31 -5.58 -15.58
CA ARG A 19 -4.51 -6.72 -14.66
C ARG A 19 -4.21 -6.35 -13.20
N HIS A 20 -3.46 -5.26 -12.98
CA HIS A 20 -3.07 -4.71 -11.69
C HIS A 20 -3.95 -3.50 -11.34
N ASN A 21 -5.27 -3.69 -11.35
CA ASN A 21 -6.26 -2.63 -11.16
C ASN A 21 -6.94 -2.66 -9.78
N TYR A 22 -6.58 -3.60 -8.91
CA TYR A 22 -7.13 -3.68 -7.56
C TYR A 22 -6.34 -2.77 -6.62
N PHE A 23 -7.07 -1.94 -5.88
CA PHE A 23 -6.58 -1.09 -4.80
C PHE A 23 -7.40 -1.39 -3.55
N GLY A 24 -6.73 -1.63 -2.43
CA GLY A 24 -7.39 -2.06 -1.19
C GLY A 24 -6.78 -1.43 0.06
N TRP A 25 -7.57 -1.45 1.13
CA TRP A 25 -7.22 -1.01 2.49
C TRP A 25 -6.57 0.39 2.52
N PRO A 26 -7.35 1.44 2.18
CA PRO A 26 -6.83 2.79 2.17
C PRO A 26 -6.84 3.43 3.56
N THR A 27 -5.87 4.32 3.78
CA THR A 27 -5.87 5.31 4.87
C THR A 27 -5.64 6.69 4.26
N ALA A 28 -6.22 7.73 4.85
CA ALA A 28 -5.95 9.11 4.43
C ALA A 28 -5.75 10.02 5.63
N CYS A 29 -4.88 11.02 5.49
CA CYS A 29 -4.66 12.05 6.48
C CYS A 29 -4.39 13.41 5.84
N ARG A 30 -4.62 14.49 6.59
CA ARG A 30 -4.16 15.82 6.21
C ARG A 30 -2.72 16.01 6.68
N LEU A 31 -1.86 16.41 5.76
CA LEU A 31 -0.46 16.74 6.01
C LEU A 31 -0.34 18.13 6.65
N GLN A 32 0.81 18.40 7.27
CA GLN A 32 1.09 19.66 7.96
C GLN A 32 1.05 20.88 7.03
N ASN A 33 1.34 20.69 5.74
CA ASN A 33 1.26 21.74 4.70
C ASN A 33 -0.16 21.90 4.09
N GLY A 34 -1.17 21.25 4.65
CA GLY A 34 -2.58 21.35 4.24
C GLY A 34 -3.01 20.34 3.17
N LYS A 35 -2.09 19.73 2.43
CA LYS A 35 -2.39 18.69 1.44
C LYS A 35 -3.07 17.48 2.08
N ILE A 36 -3.92 16.79 1.34
CA ILE A 36 -4.45 15.49 1.75
C ILE A 36 -3.60 14.41 1.11
N ALA A 37 -3.09 13.48 1.92
CA ALA A 37 -2.41 12.29 1.45
C ALA A 37 -3.31 11.08 1.66
N ALA A 38 -3.53 10.31 0.60
CA ALA A 38 -4.20 9.01 0.65
C ALA A 38 -3.18 7.93 0.32
N VAL A 39 -3.13 6.88 1.12
CA VAL A 39 -2.34 5.67 0.87
C VAL A 39 -3.25 4.47 0.72
N ALA A 40 -2.80 3.47 -0.02
CA ALA A 40 -3.49 2.19 -0.18
C ALA A 40 -2.48 1.12 -0.59
N SER A 41 -2.87 -0.15 -0.48
CA SER A 41 -2.18 -1.20 -1.21
C SER A 41 -2.74 -1.25 -2.64
N GLY A 42 -1.94 -0.80 -3.60
CA GLY A 42 -2.31 -0.62 -5.00
C GLY A 42 -1.56 -1.53 -5.95
N PHE A 43 -1.94 -1.46 -7.24
CA PHE A 43 -1.38 -2.27 -8.31
C PHE A 43 -1.47 -3.79 -8.08
N ARG A 44 -2.56 -4.23 -7.44
CA ARG A 44 -2.80 -5.63 -7.09
C ARG A 44 -3.66 -6.32 -8.14
N GLN A 45 -3.63 -7.65 -8.14
CA GLN A 45 -4.53 -8.47 -8.99
C GLN A 45 -5.75 -9.00 -8.23
N ASP A 46 -5.62 -9.26 -6.92
CA ASP A 46 -6.66 -9.92 -6.12
C ASP A 46 -6.48 -9.58 -4.63
N HIS A 47 -7.42 -9.95 -3.75
CA HIS A 47 -7.35 -9.74 -2.30
C HIS A 47 -6.05 -10.26 -1.66
N VAL A 48 -5.44 -11.32 -2.19
CA VAL A 48 -4.07 -11.76 -1.86
C VAL A 48 -3.34 -12.03 -3.16
N CYS A 49 -2.19 -11.39 -3.38
CA CYS A 49 -1.32 -11.58 -4.54
C CYS A 49 0.06 -11.00 -4.25
N PRO A 50 1.12 -11.43 -4.97
CA PRO A 50 2.49 -10.96 -4.71
C PRO A 50 2.85 -9.60 -5.30
N PHE A 51 1.87 -8.89 -5.89
CA PHE A 51 2.13 -7.69 -6.67
C PHE A 51 1.78 -6.39 -5.93
N GLY A 52 1.26 -6.48 -4.71
CA GLY A 52 0.80 -5.32 -3.95
C GLY A 52 1.94 -4.39 -3.58
N LYS A 53 1.68 -3.09 -3.73
CA LYS A 53 2.60 -2.00 -3.39
C LYS A 53 1.85 -1.04 -2.47
N THR A 54 2.49 -0.53 -1.44
CA THR A 54 1.92 0.62 -0.72
C THR A 54 2.18 1.88 -1.53
N VAL A 55 1.11 2.48 -2.04
CA VAL A 55 1.14 3.67 -2.90
C VAL A 55 0.57 4.88 -2.17
N ILE A 56 0.94 6.07 -2.64
CA ILE A 56 0.44 7.35 -2.14
C ILE A 56 -0.09 8.22 -3.29
N ALA A 57 -1.13 8.99 -3.02
CA ALA A 57 -1.66 10.03 -3.89
C ALA A 57 -1.97 11.28 -3.07
N TYR A 58 -1.79 12.45 -3.68
CA TYR A 58 -1.96 13.74 -3.01
C TYR A 58 -3.09 14.55 -3.63
N SER A 59 -3.82 15.27 -2.78
CA SER A 59 -4.73 16.34 -3.19
C SER A 59 -4.26 17.67 -2.60
N GLU A 60 -4.32 18.72 -3.42
CA GLU A 60 -4.03 20.11 -3.04
C GLU A 60 -5.30 20.99 -3.05
N ASP A 61 -6.45 20.39 -3.37
CA ASP A 61 -7.72 21.05 -3.61
C ASP A 61 -8.84 20.44 -2.76
N GLU A 62 -8.54 20.14 -1.48
CA GLU A 62 -9.50 19.63 -0.49
C GLU A 62 -10.19 18.30 -0.87
N GLY A 63 -9.48 17.45 -1.62
CA GLY A 63 -9.97 16.14 -2.05
C GLY A 63 -10.76 16.18 -3.35
N GLU A 64 -10.76 17.31 -4.07
CA GLU A 64 -11.45 17.42 -5.33
C GLU A 64 -10.78 16.61 -6.44
N THR A 65 -9.45 16.66 -6.53
CA THR A 65 -8.62 15.87 -7.43
C THR A 65 -7.40 15.29 -6.71
N PHE A 66 -6.86 14.20 -7.25
CA PHE A 66 -5.67 13.54 -6.72
C PHE A 66 -4.62 13.32 -7.81
N THR A 67 -3.35 13.33 -7.43
CA THR A 67 -2.25 12.88 -8.29
C THR A 67 -2.40 11.40 -8.65
N ALA A 68 -1.72 10.95 -9.69
CA ALA A 68 -1.57 9.52 -9.94
C ALA A 68 -0.90 8.82 -8.73
N PRO A 69 -1.28 7.56 -8.42
CA PRO A 69 -0.68 6.82 -7.32
C PRO A 69 0.81 6.52 -7.60
N ALA A 70 1.67 6.84 -6.65
CA ALA A 70 3.10 6.56 -6.70
C ALA A 70 3.50 5.55 -5.60
N PRO A 71 4.32 4.53 -5.90
CA PRO A 71 4.81 3.60 -4.88
C PRO A 71 5.67 4.29 -3.81
N VAL A 72 5.42 3.98 -2.54
CA VAL A 72 6.24 4.37 -1.38
C VAL A 72 6.97 3.16 -0.81
N ILE A 73 6.27 2.03 -0.70
CA ILE A 73 6.84 0.74 -0.34
C ILE A 73 6.52 -0.24 -1.47
N ASP A 74 7.57 -0.83 -2.01
CA ASP A 74 7.54 -1.77 -3.14
C ASP A 74 8.65 -2.81 -2.94
N THR A 75 8.34 -3.82 -2.15
CA THR A 75 9.18 -4.97 -1.85
C THR A 75 8.88 -6.11 -2.82
N VAL A 76 9.60 -7.23 -2.67
CA VAL A 76 9.34 -8.45 -3.44
C VAL A 76 8.08 -9.21 -2.97
N LEU A 77 7.47 -8.79 -1.86
CA LEU A 77 6.27 -9.41 -1.30
C LEU A 77 5.03 -8.53 -1.51
N ASP A 78 3.88 -9.09 -1.14
CA ASP A 78 2.58 -8.42 -1.05
C ASP A 78 2.58 -7.28 -0.02
N ASP A 79 3.03 -6.08 -0.38
CA ASP A 79 2.95 -4.91 0.50
C ASP A 79 1.49 -4.45 0.60
N ARG A 80 0.86 -4.86 1.70
CA ARG A 80 -0.57 -4.68 1.97
C ARG A 80 -0.82 -3.73 3.12
N ASP A 81 -2.06 -3.27 3.17
CA ASP A 81 -2.61 -2.37 4.19
C ASP A 81 -1.81 -1.06 4.36
N GLY A 82 -2.15 -0.05 3.56
CA GLY A 82 -1.44 1.22 3.57
C GLY A 82 -1.84 2.06 4.77
N GLY A 83 -0.95 2.21 5.74
CA GLY A 83 -1.12 3.12 6.87
C GLY A 83 -0.36 4.43 6.67
N ILE A 84 -0.92 5.54 7.13
CA ILE A 84 -0.26 6.85 7.12
C ILE A 84 -0.56 7.63 8.41
N ALA A 85 0.46 8.24 9.00
CA ALA A 85 0.32 9.15 10.12
C ALA A 85 1.33 10.30 10.02
N VAL A 86 0.95 11.46 10.57
CA VAL A 86 1.78 12.66 10.64
C VAL A 86 2.32 12.84 12.06
N PHE A 87 3.53 13.39 12.20
CA PHE A 87 4.13 13.71 13.49
C PHE A 87 5.08 14.90 13.38
N GLY A 88 5.24 15.66 14.47
CA GLY A 88 6.04 16.89 14.47
C GLY A 88 5.62 17.86 13.36
N ASP A 89 6.53 18.74 12.98
CA ASP A 89 6.24 19.85 12.05
C ASP A 89 6.19 19.41 10.57
N SER A 90 6.91 18.34 10.21
CA SER A 90 7.00 17.86 8.82
C SER A 90 7.13 16.34 8.68
N GLY A 91 7.02 15.60 9.79
CA GLY A 91 7.20 14.15 9.81
C GLY A 91 5.96 13.43 9.27
N VAL A 92 6.20 12.43 8.41
CA VAL A 92 5.17 11.51 7.93
C VAL A 92 5.73 10.09 8.00
N ILE A 93 4.96 9.15 8.54
CA ILE A 93 5.27 7.73 8.51
C ILE A 93 4.24 7.01 7.66
N VAL A 94 4.72 6.16 6.75
CA VAL A 94 3.89 5.24 5.96
C VAL A 94 4.26 3.82 6.36
N THR A 95 3.24 3.01 6.66
CA THR A 95 3.39 1.63 7.12
C THR A 95 2.72 0.66 6.16
N SER A 96 3.21 -0.58 6.16
CA SER A 96 2.64 -1.71 5.46
C SER A 96 2.94 -2.98 6.24
N PHE A 97 2.31 -4.09 5.88
CA PHE A 97 2.80 -5.41 6.23
C PHE A 97 2.72 -6.32 5.01
N ASN A 98 3.26 -7.52 5.07
CA ASN A 98 3.16 -8.48 3.99
C ASN A 98 2.87 -9.91 4.46
N ASN A 99 2.55 -10.78 3.51
CA ASN A 99 2.37 -12.21 3.72
C ASN A 99 3.59 -12.98 3.21
N SER A 100 3.88 -14.14 3.80
CA SER A 100 4.91 -15.03 3.29
C SER A 100 4.59 -15.57 1.90
N ILE A 101 5.63 -15.94 1.15
CA ILE A 101 5.58 -16.67 -0.13
C ILE A 101 4.68 -17.90 0.02
N ALA A 102 4.85 -18.65 1.11
CA ALA A 102 4.07 -19.87 1.36
C ALA A 102 2.56 -19.56 1.49
N PHE A 103 2.19 -18.52 2.24
CA PHE A 103 0.79 -18.11 2.38
C PHE A 103 0.19 -17.66 1.05
N GLN A 104 0.92 -16.83 0.30
CA GLN A 104 0.47 -16.33 -0.99
C GLN A 104 0.32 -17.43 -2.03
N ARG A 105 1.22 -18.42 -2.02
CA ARG A 105 1.14 -19.62 -2.87
C ARG A 105 -0.08 -20.45 -2.53
N ASP A 106 -0.28 -20.76 -1.25
CA ASP A 106 -1.44 -21.51 -0.78
C ASP A 106 -2.76 -20.84 -1.19
N TYR A 107 -2.84 -19.52 -1.05
CA TYR A 107 -4.00 -18.76 -1.49
C TYR A 107 -4.19 -18.84 -3.02
N ALA A 108 -3.11 -18.69 -3.78
CA ALA A 108 -3.16 -18.75 -5.23
C ALA A 108 -3.61 -20.14 -5.72
N GLU A 109 -3.12 -21.22 -5.13
CA GLU A 109 -3.50 -22.59 -5.53
C GLU A 109 -4.95 -22.92 -5.17
N LYS A 110 -5.42 -22.48 -3.99
CA LYS A 110 -6.76 -22.82 -3.49
C LYS A 110 -7.87 -21.95 -4.07
N TYR A 111 -7.64 -20.64 -4.25
CA TYR A 111 -8.73 -19.68 -4.49
C TYR A 111 -8.69 -19.03 -5.87
N THR A 112 -7.51 -18.72 -6.42
CA THR A 112 -7.41 -17.90 -7.65
C THR A 112 -6.91 -18.67 -8.87
N GLN A 113 -6.17 -19.76 -8.66
CA GLN A 113 -5.48 -20.54 -9.68
C GLN A 113 -4.60 -19.67 -10.61
N ASN A 114 -4.08 -18.56 -10.08
CA ASN A 114 -3.38 -17.55 -10.85
C ASN A 114 -1.96 -17.99 -11.20
N LYS A 115 -1.78 -18.59 -12.39
CA LYS A 115 -0.48 -19.05 -12.89
C LYS A 115 0.59 -17.96 -12.98
N TYR A 116 0.20 -16.70 -13.17
CA TYR A 116 1.15 -15.60 -13.22
C TYR A 116 1.70 -15.27 -11.82
N ALA A 117 0.83 -15.29 -10.80
CA ALA A 117 1.26 -15.17 -9.40
C ALA A 117 2.17 -16.33 -8.98
N LEU A 118 1.82 -17.57 -9.32
CA LEU A 118 2.63 -18.75 -9.01
C LEU A 118 4.02 -18.67 -9.66
N ALA A 119 4.09 -18.30 -10.95
CA ALA A 119 5.37 -18.14 -11.65
C ALA A 119 6.24 -17.03 -11.05
N TYR A 120 5.65 -15.92 -10.57
CA TYR A 120 6.40 -14.89 -9.86
C TYR A 120 6.95 -15.41 -8.53
N LEU A 121 6.11 -16.09 -7.74
CA LEU A 121 6.52 -16.69 -6.47
C LEU A 121 7.61 -17.76 -6.64
N ASP A 122 7.70 -18.44 -7.78
CA ASP A 122 8.79 -19.38 -8.10
C ASP A 122 10.15 -18.70 -8.30
N THR A 123 10.19 -17.37 -8.51
CA THR A 123 11.45 -16.62 -8.68
C THR A 123 12.04 -16.10 -7.38
N LEU A 124 11.28 -16.14 -6.28
CA LEU A 124 11.70 -15.58 -5.01
C LEU A 124 12.43 -16.60 -4.15
N THR A 125 13.43 -16.13 -3.40
CA THR A 125 14.23 -16.93 -2.47
C THR A 125 13.82 -16.70 -1.01
N GLU A 126 14.19 -17.63 -0.13
CA GLU A 126 14.01 -17.47 1.33
C GLU A 126 14.81 -16.29 1.89
N GLU A 127 15.95 -15.96 1.29
CA GLU A 127 16.76 -14.79 1.67
C GLU A 127 16.03 -13.48 1.35
N GLU A 128 15.46 -13.37 0.15
CA GLU A 128 14.68 -12.21 -0.26
C GLU A 128 13.41 -12.05 0.58
N GLU A 129 12.72 -13.15 0.90
CA GLU A 129 11.59 -13.12 1.84
C GLU A 129 12.04 -12.67 3.24
N GLY A 130 13.06 -13.31 3.80
CA GLY A 130 13.57 -13.02 5.15
C GLY A 130 14.06 -11.58 5.32
N ALA A 131 14.49 -10.93 4.24
CA ALA A 131 14.94 -9.54 4.25
C ALA A 131 13.80 -8.52 4.46
N VAL A 132 12.54 -8.87 4.18
CA VAL A 132 11.40 -7.92 4.20
C VAL A 132 10.13 -8.44 4.87
N LEU A 133 10.05 -9.74 5.20
CA LEU A 133 8.86 -10.35 5.77
C LEU A 133 8.45 -9.68 7.10
N GLY A 134 7.17 -9.33 7.21
CA GLY A 134 6.58 -8.73 8.41
C GLY A 134 6.00 -7.35 8.16
N ALA A 135 6.01 -6.51 9.21
CA ALA A 135 5.53 -5.13 9.14
C ALA A 135 6.68 -4.20 8.75
N THR A 136 6.46 -3.36 7.75
CA THR A 136 7.45 -2.44 7.21
C THR A 136 6.97 -1.00 7.29
N TYR A 137 7.92 -0.05 7.29
CA TYR A 137 7.59 1.36 7.26
C TYR A 137 8.68 2.21 6.61
N ARG A 138 8.30 3.40 6.17
CA ARG A 138 9.22 4.46 5.76
C ARG A 138 8.84 5.79 6.41
N ILE A 139 9.83 6.62 6.63
CA ILE A 139 9.67 7.95 7.24
C ILE A 139 10.07 9.02 6.23
N SER A 140 9.25 10.06 6.15
CA SER A 140 9.52 11.33 5.49
C SER A 140 9.74 12.42 6.54
N HIS A 141 10.63 13.35 6.24
CA HIS A 141 10.88 14.55 7.04
C HIS A 141 10.59 15.85 6.28
N ASP A 142 9.97 15.74 5.09
CA ASP A 142 9.67 16.84 4.17
C ASP A 142 8.19 16.85 3.77
N CYS A 143 7.30 16.57 4.73
CA CYS A 143 5.85 16.53 4.53
C CYS A 143 5.40 15.52 3.45
N GLY A 144 6.00 14.33 3.44
CA GLY A 144 5.63 13.24 2.53
C GLY A 144 6.20 13.36 1.12
N VAL A 145 7.04 14.35 0.81
CA VAL A 145 7.58 14.52 -0.54
C VAL A 145 8.59 13.42 -0.87
N THR A 146 9.50 13.11 0.05
CA THR A 146 10.46 12.01 -0.07
C THR A 146 10.43 11.11 1.14
N PHE A 147 10.70 9.82 0.93
CA PHE A 147 10.73 8.81 1.98
C PHE A 147 12.10 8.16 2.06
N GLY A 148 12.60 8.02 3.29
CA GLY A 148 13.89 7.40 3.58
C GLY A 148 13.92 5.89 3.32
N PRO A 149 14.95 5.19 3.84
CA PRO A 149 15.09 3.75 3.66
C PRO A 149 13.91 2.98 4.27
N LEU A 150 13.73 1.74 3.81
CA LEU A 150 12.76 0.81 4.38
C LEU A 150 13.24 0.34 5.75
N HIS A 151 12.31 0.28 6.71
CA HIS A 151 12.54 -0.28 8.03
C HIS A 151 11.54 -1.38 8.32
N ILE A 152 11.92 -2.30 9.22
CA ILE A 152 11.06 -3.37 9.72
C ILE A 152 10.62 -3.02 11.14
N SER A 153 9.33 -3.12 11.40
CA SER A 153 8.77 -2.99 12.74
C SER A 153 8.94 -4.32 13.50
N PRO A 154 9.42 -4.29 14.76
CA PRO A 154 9.52 -5.51 15.58
C PRO A 154 8.15 -6.06 16.00
N VAL A 155 7.09 -5.29 15.81
CA VAL A 155 5.70 -5.67 16.09
C VAL A 155 4.92 -5.64 14.79
N THR A 156 4.19 -6.72 14.52
CA THR A 156 3.20 -6.77 13.45
C THR A 156 1.80 -6.79 14.06
N SER A 157 0.93 -5.89 13.59
CA SER A 157 -0.50 -5.93 13.86
C SER A 157 -1.18 -5.78 12.50
N PRO A 158 -1.60 -6.88 11.87
CA PRO A 158 -2.43 -6.77 10.69
C PRO A 158 -3.79 -6.18 11.13
N HIS A 159 -4.13 -5.01 10.58
CA HIS A 159 -5.32 -4.21 10.89
C HIS A 159 -5.27 -3.42 12.21
#